data_AF-A0A367B965-F1
#
_entry.id   AF-A0A367B965-F1
#
_cell.length_a   1.000
_cell.length_b   1.000
_cell.length_c   1.000
_cell.angle_alpha   90.00
_cell.angle_beta   90.00
_cell.angle_gamma   90.00
#
_symmetry.space_group_name_H-M   'P 1'
#
loop_
_entity.id
_entity.type
_entity.pdbx_description
1 polymer ?
#
loop_
_entity_poly.entity_id
_entity_poly.type
_entity_poly.pdbx_seq_one_letter_code
_entity_poly.pdbx_strand_id
1 'polypeptide(L)'
;MATATGSREIPYGRQLVWRSLTDVTSYCPVCDVSYVFDDDTTAGARAIGPGSRFVCVAGRLEGGEPPPNAVAGEVAEWAEERCLGTRLTLASETWQTHIELDDGQPGSTRVTVTVACEPKGGSRLRRSLRRRALQRLAQHTVDSELAKLPAHMGLAPVEEAVEAPGEAIVMQQEADGWVLHLRGEVDAPAVRRLNLQQRLEGVTVVAVDVSGLTYLDAVALPPLLRWARAASRAGRPARVRGANPEFDRVIGVMGMSSVFLRER
;
A
#
# COMPACT_ATOMS: atom_id res chain seq x y z
N MET A 1 17.39 -21.49 17.45
CA MET A 1 16.60 -20.26 17.41
C MET A 1 17.49 -19.09 17.79
N ALA A 2 17.51 -18.07 16.95
CA ALA A 2 17.99 -16.73 17.26
C ALA A 2 16.80 -15.79 17.14
N THR A 3 16.65 -14.83 18.05
CA THR A 3 15.48 -13.96 18.11
C THR A 3 15.95 -12.54 18.37
N ALA A 4 15.43 -11.58 17.62
CA ALA A 4 15.69 -10.16 17.81
C ALA A 4 14.36 -9.40 17.86
N THR A 5 14.33 -8.29 18.58
CA THR A 5 13.15 -7.44 18.72
C THR A 5 13.59 -5.98 18.67
N GLY A 6 12.75 -5.14 18.06
CA GLY A 6 12.93 -3.70 18.04
C GLY A 6 11.58 -3.01 17.91
N SER A 7 11.54 -1.73 18.24
CA SER A 7 10.32 -0.93 18.21
C SER A 7 10.55 0.42 17.55
N ARG A 8 9.51 0.96 16.90
CA ARG A 8 9.52 2.30 16.32
C ARG A 8 8.17 2.98 16.48
N GLU A 9 8.19 4.27 16.78
CA GLU A 9 7.01 5.15 16.73
C GLU A 9 6.73 5.59 15.30
N ILE A 10 5.48 5.45 14.87
CA ILE A 10 4.97 5.81 13.56
C ILE A 10 3.90 6.88 13.73
N PRO A 11 4.01 8.07 13.10
CA PRO A 11 3.12 9.21 13.33
C PRO A 11 1.77 9.07 12.61
N TYR A 12 1.14 7.90 12.74
CA TYR A 12 -0.16 7.57 12.17
C TYR A 12 -0.97 6.74 13.17
N GLY A 13 -2.30 6.86 13.09
CA GLY A 13 -3.22 6.07 13.89
C GLY A 13 -3.12 4.57 13.59
N ARG A 14 -3.43 3.75 14.60
CA ARG A 14 -3.28 2.29 14.56
C ARG A 14 -3.97 1.65 13.37
N GLN A 15 -5.18 2.10 13.06
CA GLN A 15 -5.96 1.57 11.93
C GLN A 15 -5.26 1.79 10.59
N LEU A 16 -4.72 2.99 10.35
CA LEU A 16 -3.98 3.26 9.11
C LEU A 16 -2.71 2.41 9.03
N VAL A 17 -1.98 2.27 10.14
CA VAL A 17 -0.79 1.41 10.20
C VAL A 17 -1.14 -0.05 9.91
N TRP A 18 -2.22 -0.55 10.51
CA TRP A 18 -2.72 -1.90 10.28
C TRP A 18 -3.03 -2.13 8.80
N ARG A 19 -3.90 -1.30 8.22
CA ARG A 19 -4.29 -1.42 6.80
C ARG A 19 -3.08 -1.38 5.88
N SER A 20 -2.12 -0.50 6.15
CA SER A 20 -0.89 -0.37 5.36
C SER A 20 -0.02 -1.64 5.40
N LEU A 21 0.03 -2.32 6.55
CA LEU A 21 0.82 -3.55 6.72
C LEU A 21 0.11 -4.79 6.19
N THR A 22 -1.22 -4.77 6.18
CA THR A 22 -2.05 -5.90 5.76
C THR A 22 -2.64 -5.75 4.37
N ASP A 23 -2.32 -4.66 3.65
CA ASP A 23 -2.83 -4.42 2.30
C ASP A 23 -2.34 -5.51 1.35
N VAL A 24 -3.29 -6.18 0.70
CA VAL A 24 -3.04 -7.33 -0.16
C VAL A 24 -2.64 -6.83 -1.54
N THR A 25 -1.46 -6.23 -1.61
CA THR A 25 -0.88 -5.78 -2.87
C THR A 25 -0.15 -6.93 -3.56
N SER A 26 -0.34 -7.06 -4.87
CA SER A 26 0.42 -8.04 -5.66
C SER A 26 1.92 -7.71 -5.71
N TYR A 27 2.30 -6.45 -5.43
CA TYR A 27 3.68 -5.97 -5.39
C TYR A 27 3.86 -4.81 -4.41
N CYS A 28 4.84 -4.95 -3.53
CA CYS A 28 5.29 -3.91 -2.62
C CYS A 28 6.58 -3.26 -3.14
N PRO A 29 6.57 -1.96 -3.53
CA PRO A 29 7.76 -1.28 -4.04
C PRO A 29 8.78 -0.93 -2.95
N VAL A 30 8.40 -0.92 -1.67
CA VAL A 30 9.32 -0.66 -0.55
C VAL A 30 10.20 -1.88 -0.29
N CYS A 31 9.59 -3.06 -0.30
CA CYS A 31 10.31 -4.32 -0.14
C CYS A 31 10.91 -4.82 -1.45
N ASP A 32 10.43 -4.30 -2.59
CA ASP A 32 10.66 -4.86 -3.93
C ASP A 32 10.32 -6.36 -3.97
N VAL A 33 9.10 -6.70 -3.53
CA VAL A 33 8.60 -8.08 -3.44
C VAL A 33 7.19 -8.17 -4.00
N SER A 34 6.94 -9.19 -4.82
CA SER A 34 5.61 -9.59 -5.25
C SER A 34 5.07 -10.70 -4.35
N TYR A 35 3.80 -10.58 -3.94
CA TYR A 35 3.11 -11.56 -3.12
C TYR A 35 2.04 -12.27 -3.95
N VAL A 36 2.13 -13.60 -4.02
CA VAL A 36 1.12 -14.45 -4.67
C VAL A 36 0.46 -15.30 -3.60
N PHE A 37 -0.83 -15.10 -3.37
CA PHE A 37 -1.61 -15.86 -2.40
C PHE A 37 -2.26 -17.08 -3.08
N ASP A 38 -2.28 -18.22 -2.38
CA ASP A 38 -2.80 -19.51 -2.90
C ASP A 38 -4.32 -19.47 -3.20
N ASP A 39 -5.05 -18.45 -2.72
CA ASP A 39 -6.51 -18.40 -2.82
C ASP A 39 -7.03 -17.79 -4.13
N ASP A 40 -7.93 -18.54 -4.77
CA ASP A 40 -8.79 -18.21 -5.92
C ASP A 40 -9.96 -17.29 -5.51
N THR A 41 -9.64 -16.17 -4.87
CA THR A 41 -10.63 -15.13 -4.53
C THR A 41 -10.92 -14.28 -5.77
N THR A 42 -11.68 -14.86 -6.70
CA THR A 42 -12.33 -14.18 -7.82
C THR A 42 -13.58 -13.43 -7.33
N ALA A 43 -13.40 -12.43 -6.46
CA ALA A 43 -14.38 -11.38 -6.17
C ALA A 43 -13.69 -10.28 -5.34
N GLY A 44 -14.01 -9.01 -5.62
CA GLY A 44 -13.35 -7.84 -5.05
C GLY A 44 -13.16 -7.85 -3.53
N ALA A 45 -12.04 -7.24 -3.11
CA ALA A 45 -11.48 -7.17 -1.75
C ALA A 45 -11.00 -8.52 -1.17
N ARG A 46 -9.73 -8.84 -1.45
CA ARG A 46 -8.98 -9.94 -0.79
C ARG A 46 -8.80 -9.61 0.69
N ALA A 47 -9.46 -10.34 1.58
CA ALA A 47 -9.13 -10.32 3.00
C ALA A 47 -8.09 -11.41 3.28
N ILE A 48 -6.85 -11.04 3.59
CA ILE A 48 -5.88 -11.98 4.20
C ILE A 48 -6.31 -12.28 5.63
N GLY A 49 -6.00 -13.48 6.11
CA GLY A 49 -6.36 -13.90 7.46
C GLY A 49 -5.44 -14.99 8.00
N PRO A 50 -5.70 -15.48 9.22
CA PRO A 50 -4.91 -16.55 9.81
C PRO A 50 -4.98 -17.82 8.95
N GLY A 51 -3.82 -18.41 8.69
CA GLY A 51 -3.66 -19.58 7.81
C GLY A 51 -3.55 -19.26 6.32
N SER A 52 -3.72 -18.00 5.90
CA SER A 52 -3.50 -17.61 4.50
C SER A 52 -2.06 -17.94 4.06
N ARG A 53 -1.94 -18.61 2.92
CA ARG A 53 -0.65 -19.02 2.34
C ARG A 53 -0.28 -18.11 1.19
N PHE A 54 1.00 -17.82 1.09
CA PHE A 54 1.53 -16.95 0.05
C PHE A 54 2.93 -17.34 -0.37
N VAL A 55 3.36 -16.80 -1.50
CA VAL A 55 4.70 -16.93 -2.05
C VAL A 55 5.27 -15.54 -2.27
N CYS A 56 6.46 -15.29 -1.73
CA CYS A 56 7.22 -14.07 -1.92
C CYS A 56 8.21 -14.26 -3.07
N VAL A 57 8.15 -13.37 -4.06
CA VAL A 57 9.09 -13.30 -5.18
C VAL A 57 9.77 -11.95 -5.16
N ALA A 58 11.11 -11.94 -5.18
CA ALA A 58 11.86 -10.69 -5.28
C ALA A 58 11.60 -10.01 -6.65
N GLY A 59 11.40 -8.70 -6.63
CA GLY A 59 11.03 -7.91 -7.78
C GLY A 59 9.55 -8.01 -8.15
N ARG A 60 9.23 -7.49 -9.34
CA ARG A 60 7.88 -7.50 -9.90
C ARG A 60 7.62 -8.79 -10.69
N LEU A 61 6.55 -9.49 -10.35
CA LEU A 61 5.96 -10.52 -11.20
C LEU A 61 5.03 -9.83 -12.22
N GLU A 62 5.46 -9.71 -13.47
CA GLU A 62 4.65 -9.16 -14.58
C GLU A 62 3.56 -10.16 -15.04
N GLY A 63 2.82 -10.75 -14.10
CA GLY A 63 1.82 -11.80 -14.36
C GLY A 63 2.41 -13.19 -14.61
N GLY A 64 3.72 -13.36 -14.46
CA GLY A 64 4.38 -14.67 -14.52
C GLY A 64 4.10 -15.54 -13.29
N GLU A 65 4.32 -16.84 -13.41
CA GLU A 65 4.26 -17.76 -12.27
C GLU A 65 5.45 -17.56 -11.33
N PRO A 66 5.28 -17.74 -10.01
CA PRO A 66 6.38 -17.74 -9.06
C PRO A 66 7.45 -18.78 -9.44
N PRO A 67 8.75 -18.43 -9.39
CA PRO A 67 9.80 -19.39 -9.69
C PRO A 67 9.84 -20.51 -8.63
N PRO A 68 10.35 -21.72 -8.95
CA PRO A 68 10.35 -22.87 -8.03
C PRO A 68 11.09 -22.65 -6.70
N ASN A 69 12.00 -21.67 -6.66
CA ASN A 69 12.78 -21.31 -5.47
C ASN A 69 12.19 -20.13 -4.68
N ALA A 70 10.98 -19.67 -5.03
CA ALA A 70 10.31 -18.61 -4.31
C ALA A 70 10.03 -18.98 -2.86
N VAL A 71 9.98 -17.98 -1.98
CA VAL A 71 9.88 -18.21 -0.54
C VAL A 71 8.41 -18.37 -0.17
N ALA A 72 8.04 -19.57 0.29
CA ALA A 72 6.69 -19.82 0.80
C ALA A 72 6.50 -19.23 2.20
N GLY A 73 5.33 -18.65 2.40
CA GLY A 73 4.90 -17.98 3.62
C GLY A 73 3.50 -18.38 4.06
N GLU A 74 3.24 -18.20 5.35
CA GLU A 74 1.95 -18.42 6.01
C GLU A 74 1.70 -17.28 7.00
N VAL A 75 0.47 -16.79 7.07
CA VAL A 75 0.01 -15.90 8.15
C VAL A 75 -0.28 -16.77 9.38
N ALA A 76 0.66 -16.81 10.32
CA ALA A 76 0.61 -17.68 11.49
C ALA A 76 -0.21 -17.09 12.64
N GLU A 77 -0.25 -15.77 12.77
CA GLU A 77 -1.00 -15.07 13.82
C GLU A 77 -1.71 -13.85 13.25
N TRP A 78 -2.92 -13.60 13.74
CA TRP A 78 -3.76 -12.49 13.28
C TRP A 78 -4.67 -12.02 14.42
N ALA A 79 -4.46 -10.80 14.89
CA ALA A 79 -5.42 -10.09 15.73
C ALA A 79 -5.56 -8.68 15.16
N GLU A 80 -6.75 -8.38 14.65
CA GLU A 80 -7.03 -7.13 13.95
C GLU A 80 -6.58 -5.91 14.74
N GLU A 81 -5.89 -5.00 14.05
CA GLU A 81 -5.28 -3.77 14.57
C GLU A 81 -4.27 -3.96 15.73
N ARG A 82 -3.94 -5.19 16.11
CA ARG A 82 -3.08 -5.48 17.26
C ARG A 82 -1.85 -6.29 16.92
N CYS A 83 -1.98 -7.31 16.07
CA CYS A 83 -0.94 -8.30 15.88
C CYS A 83 -1.00 -8.98 14.51
N LEU A 84 0.16 -9.08 13.86
CA LEU A 84 0.36 -9.85 12.64
C LEU A 84 1.61 -10.74 12.78
N GLY A 85 1.42 -12.05 12.66
CA GLY A 85 2.49 -13.03 12.64
C GLY A 85 2.60 -13.70 11.28
N THR A 86 3.81 -13.78 10.73
CA THR A 86 4.10 -14.52 9.50
C THR A 86 5.19 -15.56 9.73
N ARG A 87 5.12 -16.65 8.97
CA ARG A 87 6.13 -17.71 8.97
C ARG A 87 6.59 -17.96 7.55
N LEU A 88 7.89 -17.76 7.30
CA LEU A 88 8.52 -18.04 6.02
C LEU A 88 9.37 -19.31 6.10
N THR A 89 9.25 -20.15 5.09
CA THR A 89 9.91 -21.45 5.03
C THR A 89 10.94 -21.46 3.90
N LEU A 90 12.22 -21.39 4.26
CA LEU A 90 13.34 -21.50 3.32
C LEU A 90 13.94 -22.90 3.34
N ALA A 91 14.83 -23.21 2.40
CA ALA A 91 15.48 -24.52 2.31
C ALA A 91 16.27 -24.88 3.57
N SER A 92 17.01 -23.92 4.13
CA SER A 92 17.93 -24.13 5.26
C SER A 92 17.43 -23.63 6.61
N GLU A 93 16.29 -22.93 6.65
CA GLU A 93 15.83 -22.23 7.85
C GLU A 93 14.34 -21.88 7.77
N THR A 94 13.75 -21.62 8.92
CA THR A 94 12.40 -21.09 9.09
C THR A 94 12.51 -19.74 9.78
N TRP A 95 11.85 -18.73 9.23
CA TRP A 95 11.77 -17.39 9.78
C TRP A 95 10.36 -17.12 10.28
N GLN A 96 10.24 -16.51 11.44
CA GLN A 96 8.98 -16.04 11.99
C GLN A 96 9.12 -14.55 12.26
N THR A 97 8.15 -13.77 11.78
CA THR A 97 8.07 -12.34 12.05
C THR A 97 6.77 -12.09 12.79
N HIS A 98 6.85 -11.35 13.88
CA HIS A 98 5.72 -10.97 14.73
C HIS A 98 5.71 -9.46 14.85
N ILE A 99 4.61 -8.84 14.45
CA ILE A 99 4.43 -7.39 14.48
C ILE A 99 3.29 -7.08 15.44
N GLU A 100 3.57 -6.26 16.44
CA GLU A 100 2.59 -5.79 17.43
C GLU A 100 2.39 -4.28 17.28
N LEU A 101 1.13 -3.85 17.42
CA LEU A 101 0.71 -2.45 17.33
C LEU A 101 0.14 -1.98 18.67
N ASP A 102 0.88 -1.13 19.36
CA ASP A 102 0.45 -0.47 20.59
C ASP A 102 0.15 1.01 20.37
N ASP A 103 -0.62 1.62 21.28
CA ASP A 103 -0.85 3.05 21.27
C ASP A 103 0.47 3.77 21.62
N GLY A 104 0.84 4.75 20.80
CA GLY A 104 2.01 5.59 21.02
C GLY A 104 1.65 6.91 21.72
N GLN A 105 2.32 7.98 21.31
CA GLN A 105 1.86 9.34 21.57
C GLN A 105 0.49 9.58 20.91
N PRO A 106 -0.24 10.64 21.30
CA PRO A 106 -1.50 10.98 20.64
C PRO A 106 -1.35 11.09 19.12
N GLY A 107 -2.08 10.25 18.38
CA GLY A 107 -2.01 10.18 16.91
C GLY A 107 -0.84 9.34 16.35
N SER A 108 -0.06 8.65 17.19
CA SER A 108 1.00 7.74 16.77
C SER A 108 0.76 6.31 17.23
N THR A 109 1.38 5.38 16.53
CA THR A 109 1.35 3.94 16.83
C THR A 109 2.77 3.47 17.10
N ARG A 110 2.96 2.76 18.21
CA ARG A 110 4.21 2.06 18.48
C ARG A 110 4.17 0.70 17.81
N VAL A 111 5.04 0.49 16.83
CA VAL A 111 5.18 -0.78 16.13
C VAL A 111 6.37 -1.54 16.70
N THR A 112 6.13 -2.74 17.21
CA THR A 112 7.17 -3.65 17.70
C THR A 112 7.30 -4.81 16.72
N VAL A 113 8.51 -5.04 16.21
CA VAL A 113 8.82 -6.16 15.31
C VAL A 113 9.74 -7.12 16.04
N THR A 114 9.32 -8.38 16.13
CA THR A 114 10.12 -9.50 16.63
C THR A 114 10.37 -10.48 15.50
N VAL A 115 11.63 -10.83 15.26
CA VAL A 115 12.02 -11.82 14.25
C VAL A 115 12.73 -12.97 14.93
N ALA A 116 12.25 -14.19 14.67
CA ALA A 116 12.90 -15.43 15.08
C ALA A 116 13.36 -16.23 13.86
N CYS A 117 14.59 -16.74 13.91
CA CYS A 117 15.17 -17.61 12.89
C CYS A 117 15.59 -18.95 13.47
N GLU A 118 15.13 -20.03 12.83
CA GLU A 118 15.41 -21.40 13.20
C GLU A 118 16.08 -22.17 12.05
N PRO A 119 17.34 -22.60 12.21
CA PRO A 119 18.01 -23.38 11.17
C PRO A 119 17.43 -24.80 11.07
N LYS A 120 17.22 -25.26 9.85
CA LYS A 120 16.84 -26.64 9.52
C LYS A 120 18.11 -27.51 9.47
N GLY A 121 18.29 -28.33 10.50
CA GLY A 121 19.38 -29.31 10.58
C GLY A 121 20.74 -28.80 11.10
N GLY A 122 21.69 -29.74 11.26
CA GLY A 122 23.06 -29.47 11.72
C GLY A 122 23.39 -29.95 13.15
N SER A 123 24.65 -30.40 13.35
CA SER A 123 25.17 -30.89 14.64
C SER A 123 25.24 -29.79 15.71
N ARG A 124 25.06 -30.18 16.99
CA ARG A 124 24.96 -29.24 18.13
C ARG A 124 26.15 -28.27 18.24
N LEU A 125 27.36 -28.72 17.89
CA LEU A 125 28.60 -27.91 17.92
C LEU A 125 28.64 -26.81 16.84
N ARG A 126 28.17 -27.09 15.62
CA ARG A 126 28.09 -26.05 14.57
C ARG A 126 26.98 -25.03 14.85
N ARG A 127 26.00 -25.40 15.68
CA ARG A 127 24.85 -24.56 16.04
C ARG A 127 25.24 -23.38 16.96
N SER A 128 26.20 -23.57 17.86
CA SER A 128 26.63 -22.49 18.79
C SER A 128 27.41 -21.38 18.08
N LEU A 129 28.32 -21.72 17.16
CA LEU A 129 29.07 -20.74 16.36
C LEU A 129 28.17 -19.99 15.38
N ARG A 130 27.20 -20.67 14.75
CA ARG A 130 26.20 -20.05 13.88
C ARG A 130 25.23 -19.14 14.62
N ARG A 131 25.00 -19.36 15.92
CA ARG A 131 24.02 -18.58 16.71
C ARG A 131 24.31 -17.08 16.69
N ARG A 132 25.57 -16.66 16.82
CA ARG A 132 25.93 -15.22 16.78
C ARG A 132 25.75 -14.59 15.39
N ALA A 133 25.94 -15.38 14.33
CA ALA A 133 25.68 -14.91 12.97
C ALA A 133 24.17 -14.79 12.71
N LEU A 134 23.39 -15.81 13.09
CA LEU A 134 21.93 -15.78 13.00
C LEU A 134 21.30 -14.68 13.86
N GLN A 135 21.84 -14.41 15.05
CA GLN A 135 21.39 -13.30 15.88
C GLN A 135 21.60 -11.94 15.20
N ARG A 136 22.76 -11.74 14.55
CA ARG A 136 23.04 -10.52 13.79
C ARG A 136 22.15 -10.38 12.58
N LEU A 137 21.86 -11.49 11.89
CA LEU A 137 20.92 -11.49 10.76
C LEU A 137 19.50 -11.16 11.24
N ALA A 138 19.02 -11.77 12.32
CA ALA A 138 17.71 -11.46 12.90
C ALA A 138 17.60 -9.98 13.30
N GLN A 139 18.63 -9.44 13.95
CA GLN A 139 18.66 -8.01 14.31
C GLN A 139 18.65 -7.12 13.07
N HIS A 140 19.48 -7.44 12.06
CA HIS A 140 19.49 -6.69 10.80
C HIS A 140 18.14 -6.74 10.09
N THR A 141 17.43 -7.88 10.13
CA THR A 141 16.07 -7.98 9.59
C THR A 141 15.13 -7.05 10.35
N VAL A 142 15.12 -7.09 11.69
CA VAL A 142 14.31 -6.18 12.52
C VAL A 142 14.59 -4.71 12.17
N ASP A 143 15.86 -4.32 12.15
CA ASP A 143 16.27 -2.94 11.85
C ASP A 143 15.82 -2.53 10.44
N SER A 144 15.93 -3.44 9.46
CA SER A 144 15.50 -3.22 8.08
C SER A 144 13.98 -3.07 7.96
N GLU A 145 13.20 -3.93 8.62
CA GLU A 145 11.74 -3.84 8.62
C GLU A 145 11.26 -2.54 9.28
N LEU A 146 11.81 -2.18 10.45
CA LEU A 146 11.49 -0.92 11.12
C LEU A 146 11.91 0.32 10.31
N ALA A 147 13.01 0.23 9.55
CA ALA A 147 13.47 1.31 8.68
C ALA A 147 12.51 1.56 7.51
N LYS A 148 11.87 0.51 6.98
CA LYS A 148 10.91 0.56 5.86
C LYS A 148 9.53 1.06 6.25
N LEU A 149 9.11 0.88 7.51
CA LEU A 149 7.75 1.22 7.96
C LEU A 149 7.25 2.61 7.51
N PRO A 150 8.01 3.72 7.65
CA PRO A 150 7.53 5.03 7.20
C PRO A 150 7.23 5.07 5.69
N ALA A 151 8.00 4.35 4.87
CA ALA A 151 7.80 4.29 3.43
C ALA A 151 6.55 3.47 3.06
N HIS A 152 6.20 2.43 3.82
CA HIS A 152 4.93 1.71 3.65
C HIS A 152 3.72 2.61 3.91
N MET A 153 3.80 3.50 4.91
CA MET A 153 2.70 4.43 5.21
C MET A 153 2.50 5.46 4.11
N GLY A 154 3.59 5.85 3.40
CA GLY A 154 3.51 6.76 2.25
C GLY A 154 2.85 6.14 1.01
N LEU A 155 2.56 4.84 1.01
CA LEU A 155 1.95 4.11 -0.11
C LEU A 155 0.54 3.61 0.17
N ALA A 156 0.16 3.50 1.44
CA ALA A 156 -1.15 3.00 1.81
C ALA A 156 -2.25 3.91 1.25
N PRO A 157 -3.37 3.32 0.78
CA PRO A 157 -4.53 4.11 0.50
C PRO A 157 -5.04 4.70 1.82
N VAL A 158 -4.70 5.95 2.08
CA VAL A 158 -5.34 6.85 3.06
C VAL A 158 -6.85 6.72 2.87
N GLU A 159 -7.46 5.87 3.70
CA GLU A 159 -8.88 5.76 3.98
C GLU A 159 -9.04 6.06 5.47
N GLU A 160 -8.81 7.32 5.82
CA GLU A 160 -9.43 8.01 6.94
C GLU A 160 -9.15 9.50 6.71
N ALA A 161 -10.01 10.12 5.92
CA ALA A 161 -10.03 11.56 5.74
C ALA A 161 -10.59 12.19 7.03
N VAL A 162 -9.71 12.42 8.00
CA VAL A 162 -9.83 13.62 8.81
C VAL A 162 -9.27 14.74 7.93
N GLU A 163 -10.15 15.65 7.49
CA GLU A 163 -9.80 16.82 6.69
C GLU A 163 -8.60 17.56 7.30
N ALA A 164 -7.41 17.33 6.75
CA ALA A 164 -6.30 18.24 6.91
C ALA A 164 -6.58 19.45 5.99
N PRO A 165 -6.72 20.67 6.53
CA PRO A 165 -6.90 21.85 5.70
C PRO A 165 -5.67 22.03 4.79
N GLY A 166 -5.86 21.91 3.47
CA GLY A 166 -4.82 22.21 2.47
C GLY A 166 -4.34 21.04 1.61
N GLU A 167 -4.94 19.85 1.68
CA GLU A 167 -4.61 18.79 0.73
C GLU A 167 -5.19 19.08 -0.66
N ALA A 168 -4.31 19.09 -1.66
CA ALA A 168 -4.66 19.48 -3.03
C ALA A 168 -5.45 18.41 -3.80
N ILE A 169 -5.41 17.17 -3.35
CA ILE A 169 -6.14 16.06 -3.96
C ILE A 169 -6.73 15.25 -2.81
N VAL A 170 -8.05 15.09 -2.79
CA VAL A 170 -8.78 14.38 -1.74
C VAL A 170 -9.72 13.38 -2.37
N MET A 171 -9.81 12.17 -1.81
CA MET A 171 -10.81 11.18 -2.21
C MET A 171 -11.90 11.11 -1.15
N GLN A 172 -13.15 11.32 -1.56
CA GLN A 172 -14.29 11.27 -0.68
C GLN A 172 -15.28 10.22 -1.18
N GLN A 173 -15.74 9.36 -0.28
CA GLN A 173 -16.79 8.40 -0.59
C GLN A 173 -18.14 9.10 -0.46
N GLU A 174 -18.92 9.09 -1.54
CA GLU A 174 -20.30 9.57 -1.58
C GLU A 174 -21.27 8.40 -1.82
N ALA A 175 -22.58 8.66 -1.72
CA ALA A 175 -23.62 7.65 -1.89
C ALA A 175 -23.54 6.87 -3.21
N ASP A 176 -23.09 7.55 -4.28
CA ASP A 176 -23.00 6.98 -5.63
C ASP A 176 -21.61 6.39 -5.95
N GLY A 177 -20.63 6.55 -5.07
CA GLY A 177 -19.25 6.06 -5.25
C GLY A 177 -18.19 7.10 -4.87
N TRP A 178 -16.95 6.85 -5.28
CA TRP A 178 -15.82 7.71 -4.92
C TRP A 178 -15.76 8.97 -5.79
N VAL A 179 -15.55 10.12 -5.17
CA VAL A 179 -15.33 11.41 -5.83
C VAL A 179 -13.92 11.89 -5.53
N LEU A 180 -13.20 12.27 -6.58
CA LEU A 180 -11.87 12.86 -6.48
C LEU A 180 -12.01 14.38 -6.47
N HIS A 181 -11.75 15.03 -5.33
CA HIS A 181 -11.70 16.48 -5.23
C HIS A 181 -10.29 16.98 -5.51
N LEU A 182 -10.16 17.87 -6.49
CA LEU A 182 -8.94 18.60 -6.79
C LEU A 182 -9.10 20.03 -6.24
N ARG A 183 -8.24 20.41 -5.30
CA ARG A 183 -8.26 21.68 -4.58
C ARG A 183 -6.86 22.33 -4.61
N GLY A 184 -6.77 23.64 -4.51
CA GLY A 184 -5.48 24.33 -4.47
C GLY A 184 -4.59 24.01 -5.67
N GLU A 185 -3.29 23.84 -5.41
CA GLU A 185 -2.29 23.56 -6.45
C GLU A 185 -2.06 22.06 -6.63
N VAL A 186 -2.41 21.55 -7.80
CA VAL A 186 -2.16 20.14 -8.19
C VAL A 186 -0.94 20.08 -9.08
N ASP A 187 0.22 19.92 -8.46
CA ASP A 187 1.54 19.86 -9.10
C ASP A 187 2.15 18.44 -9.08
N ALA A 188 3.36 18.28 -9.63
CA ALA A 188 4.06 16.99 -9.63
C ALA A 188 4.27 16.40 -8.22
N PRO A 189 4.71 17.17 -7.20
CA PRO A 189 4.69 16.74 -5.80
C PRO A 189 3.34 16.21 -5.31
N ALA A 190 2.23 16.91 -5.56
CA ALA A 190 0.89 16.50 -5.12
C ALA A 190 0.47 15.18 -5.79
N VAL A 191 0.68 15.06 -7.11
CA VAL A 191 0.38 13.85 -7.88
C VAL A 191 1.20 12.65 -7.40
N ARG A 192 2.49 12.86 -7.08
CA ARG A 192 3.37 11.79 -6.55
C ARG A 192 2.99 11.37 -5.15
N ARG A 193 2.73 12.33 -4.25
CA ARG A 193 2.40 12.05 -2.84
C ARG A 193 1.18 11.15 -2.72
N LEU A 194 0.18 11.37 -3.55
CA LEU A 194 -1.07 10.60 -3.52
C LEU A 194 -1.13 9.46 -4.52
N ASN A 195 -0.06 9.26 -5.30
CA ASN A 195 0.02 8.22 -6.32
C ASN A 195 -1.26 8.16 -7.17
N LEU A 196 -1.65 9.31 -7.69
CA LEU A 196 -2.98 9.58 -8.26
C LEU A 196 -3.44 8.50 -9.26
N GLN A 197 -2.51 7.96 -10.05
CA GLN A 197 -2.82 6.89 -10.98
C GLN A 197 -3.32 5.62 -10.28
N GLN A 198 -2.57 5.11 -9.30
CA GLN A 198 -2.95 3.87 -8.61
C GLN A 198 -4.28 4.02 -7.87
N ARG A 199 -4.52 5.21 -7.30
CA ARG A 199 -5.81 5.53 -6.66
C ARG A 199 -6.98 5.46 -7.65
N LEU A 200 -6.85 6.09 -8.80
CA LEU A 200 -7.89 6.07 -9.84
C LEU A 200 -8.16 4.68 -10.43
N GLU A 201 -7.15 3.80 -10.39
CA GLU A 201 -7.26 2.41 -10.86
C GLU A 201 -7.81 1.46 -9.77
N GLY A 202 -7.53 1.74 -8.50
CA GLY A 202 -7.90 0.89 -7.36
C GLY A 202 -9.35 1.05 -6.89
N VAL A 203 -10.03 2.14 -7.22
CA VAL A 203 -11.41 2.41 -6.79
C VAL A 203 -12.29 2.89 -7.94
N THR A 204 -13.59 2.64 -7.83
CA THR A 204 -14.55 3.14 -8.82
C THR A 204 -14.85 4.62 -8.56
N VAL A 205 -14.08 5.50 -9.19
CA VAL A 205 -14.33 6.94 -9.17
C VAL A 205 -15.47 7.27 -10.14
N VAL A 206 -16.50 7.94 -9.61
CA VAL A 206 -17.73 8.30 -10.32
C VAL A 206 -17.72 9.75 -10.81
N ALA A 207 -16.95 10.62 -10.15
CA ALA A 207 -16.76 12.00 -10.58
C ALA A 207 -15.41 12.57 -10.11
N VAL A 208 -14.95 13.62 -10.82
CA VAL A 208 -13.84 14.48 -10.39
C VAL A 208 -14.39 15.87 -10.13
N ASP A 209 -14.26 16.38 -8.91
CA ASP A 209 -14.65 17.74 -8.54
C ASP A 209 -13.44 18.67 -8.64
N VAL A 210 -13.58 19.75 -9.40
CA VAL A 210 -12.53 20.75 -9.63
C VAL A 210 -12.88 22.13 -9.06
N SER A 211 -13.93 22.22 -8.25
CA SER A 211 -14.43 23.50 -7.69
C SER A 211 -13.38 24.25 -6.86
N GLY A 212 -12.51 23.54 -6.15
CA GLY A 212 -11.48 24.15 -5.30
C GLY A 212 -10.12 24.36 -5.98
N LEU A 213 -9.97 24.02 -7.25
CA LEU A 213 -8.69 23.99 -7.95
C LEU A 213 -8.19 25.42 -8.25
N THR A 214 -6.95 25.74 -7.85
CA THR A 214 -6.31 27.02 -8.18
C THR A 214 -5.25 26.87 -9.26
N TYR A 215 -4.61 25.69 -9.38
CA TYR A 215 -3.60 25.40 -10.40
C TYR A 215 -3.56 23.90 -10.74
N LEU A 216 -3.32 23.57 -12.01
CA LEU A 216 -3.18 22.19 -12.50
C LEU A 216 -1.97 22.06 -13.42
N ASP A 217 -0.98 21.29 -12.99
CA ASP A 217 0.15 20.91 -13.82
C ASP A 217 -0.26 19.80 -14.82
N ALA A 218 0.34 19.83 -16.01
CA ALA A 218 0.13 18.83 -17.05
C ALA A 218 0.44 17.39 -16.58
N VAL A 219 1.28 17.22 -15.56
CA VAL A 219 1.58 15.91 -14.95
C VAL A 219 0.34 15.20 -14.38
N ALA A 220 -0.71 15.93 -14.01
CA ALA A 220 -1.96 15.37 -13.48
C ALA A 220 -2.90 14.85 -14.58
N LEU A 221 -2.66 15.22 -15.85
CA LEU A 221 -3.57 14.91 -16.95
C LEU A 221 -3.55 13.43 -17.40
N PRO A 222 -2.39 12.74 -17.53
CA PRO A 222 -2.38 11.35 -17.95
C PRO A 222 -3.19 10.41 -17.05
N PRO A 223 -3.13 10.51 -15.69
CA PRO A 223 -4.02 9.76 -14.80
C PRO A 223 -5.51 10.04 -15.06
N LEU A 224 -5.91 11.31 -15.16
CA LEU A 224 -7.31 11.71 -15.40
C LEU A 224 -7.82 11.19 -16.76
N LEU A 225 -6.98 11.24 -17.79
CA LEU A 225 -7.32 10.74 -19.12
C LEU A 225 -7.47 9.22 -19.13
N ARG A 226 -6.60 8.49 -18.42
CA ARG A 226 -6.71 7.03 -18.27
C ARG A 226 -8.00 6.64 -17.56
N TRP A 227 -8.31 7.32 -16.46
CA TRP A 227 -9.58 7.14 -15.74
C TRP A 227 -10.77 7.41 -16.66
N ALA A 228 -10.81 8.55 -17.35
CA ALA A 228 -11.93 8.90 -18.21
C ALA A 228 -12.16 7.89 -19.34
N ARG A 229 -11.07 7.40 -19.95
CA ARG A 229 -11.13 6.32 -20.95
C ARG A 229 -11.58 4.99 -20.36
N ALA A 230 -11.22 4.68 -19.11
CA ALA A 230 -11.67 3.47 -18.43
C ALA A 230 -13.16 3.55 -18.10
N ALA A 231 -13.64 4.70 -17.61
CA ALA A 231 -15.06 4.95 -17.39
C ALA A 231 -15.85 4.79 -18.69
N SER A 232 -15.39 5.42 -19.78
CA SER A 232 -16.04 5.31 -21.09
C SER A 232 -16.07 3.85 -21.62
N ARG A 233 -14.97 3.10 -21.49
CA ARG A 233 -14.94 1.66 -21.83
C ARG A 233 -15.91 0.82 -20.99
N ALA A 234 -16.16 1.24 -19.75
CA ALA A 234 -17.15 0.63 -18.87
C ALA A 234 -18.59 1.16 -19.09
N GLY A 235 -18.84 1.93 -20.16
CA GLY A 235 -20.16 2.48 -20.47
C GLY A 235 -20.61 3.62 -19.55
N ARG A 236 -19.70 4.20 -18.76
CA ARG A 236 -19.98 5.29 -17.81
C ARG A 236 -19.36 6.61 -18.30
N PRO A 237 -20.04 7.76 -18.11
CA PRO A 237 -19.45 9.04 -18.43
C PRO A 237 -18.39 9.44 -17.40
N ALA A 238 -17.28 10.04 -17.86
CA ALA A 238 -16.27 10.63 -17.00
C ALA A 238 -16.76 12.01 -16.52
N ARG A 239 -17.48 12.04 -15.40
CA ARG A 239 -18.13 13.27 -14.91
C ARG A 239 -17.12 14.19 -14.22
N VAL A 240 -17.19 15.48 -14.56
CA VAL A 240 -16.44 16.53 -13.87
C VAL A 240 -17.42 17.52 -13.24
N ARG A 241 -17.33 17.69 -11.92
CA ARG A 241 -18.14 18.58 -11.10
C ARG A 241 -17.39 19.88 -10.81
N GLY A 242 -18.14 20.95 -10.55
CA GLY A 242 -17.59 22.26 -10.24
C GLY A 242 -17.14 23.03 -11.50
N ALA A 243 -17.56 24.28 -11.60
CA ALA A 243 -17.10 25.18 -12.65
C ALA A 243 -15.69 25.68 -12.29
N ASN A 244 -14.71 25.42 -13.16
CA ASN A 244 -13.34 25.88 -12.95
C ASN A 244 -12.70 26.27 -14.30
N PRO A 245 -12.54 27.59 -14.56
CA PRO A 245 -12.01 28.10 -15.83
C PRO A 245 -10.58 27.66 -16.14
N GLU A 246 -9.74 27.44 -15.11
CA GLU A 246 -8.36 26.98 -15.30
C GLU A 246 -8.34 25.53 -15.76
N PHE A 247 -9.15 24.67 -15.13
CA PHE A 247 -9.33 23.29 -15.61
C PHE A 247 -9.85 23.26 -17.05
N ASP A 248 -10.88 24.05 -17.37
CA ASP A 248 -11.45 24.16 -18.72
C ASP A 248 -10.41 24.62 -19.76
N ARG A 249 -9.57 25.59 -19.39
CA ARG A 249 -8.49 26.06 -20.25
C ARG A 249 -7.48 24.95 -20.51
N VAL A 250 -7.02 24.26 -19.46
CA VAL A 250 -6.01 23.20 -19.59
C VAL A 250 -6.53 22.05 -20.44
N ILE A 251 -7.74 21.54 -20.18
CA ILE A 251 -8.31 20.46 -21.01
C ILE A 251 -8.60 20.93 -22.43
N GLY A 252 -8.97 22.21 -22.62
CA GLY A 252 -9.23 22.81 -23.93
C GLY A 252 -7.97 22.91 -24.78
N VAL A 253 -6.87 23.43 -24.22
CA VAL A 253 -5.55 23.49 -24.89
C VAL A 253 -5.07 22.10 -25.31
N MET A 254 -5.35 21.10 -24.48
CA MET A 254 -4.95 19.71 -24.72
C MET A 254 -5.92 18.94 -25.63
N GLY A 255 -6.98 19.57 -26.13
CA GLY A 255 -7.97 18.93 -27.02
C GLY A 255 -8.81 17.85 -26.35
N MET A 256 -8.97 17.92 -25.02
CA MET A 256 -9.62 16.89 -24.20
C MET A 256 -11.03 17.26 -23.73
N SER A 257 -11.58 18.40 -24.16
CA SER A 257 -12.89 18.87 -23.69
C SER A 257 -14.03 17.88 -23.94
N SER A 258 -13.94 17.06 -25.00
CA SER A 258 -14.94 16.03 -25.33
C SER A 258 -14.84 14.75 -24.51
N VAL A 259 -13.75 14.58 -23.75
CA VAL A 259 -13.50 13.38 -22.94
C VAL A 259 -14.24 13.45 -21.60
N PHE A 260 -14.47 14.66 -21.10
CA PHE A 260 -15.07 14.92 -19.80
C PHE A 260 -16.51 15.43 -19.96
N LEU A 261 -17.45 14.81 -19.25
CA LEU A 261 -18.82 15.29 -19.19
C LEU A 261 -18.97 16.25 -18.01
N ARG A 262 -19.34 17.50 -18.27
CA ARG A 262 -19.63 18.47 -17.22
C ARG A 262 -20.96 18.14 -16.54
N GLU A 263 -20.90 17.94 -15.24
CA GLU A 263 -22.08 17.89 -14.37
C GLU A 263 -22.35 19.32 -13.89
N ARG A 264 -23.51 19.86 -14.27
CA ARG A 264 -23.94 21.21 -13.92
C ARG A 264 -24.60 21.25 -12.55
#